data_AF-A0A0M3DP69-F1
#
_entry.id   AF-A0A0M3DP69-F1
#
_cell.length_a   1.000
_cell.length_b   1.000
_cell.length_c   1.000
_cell.angle_alpha   90.00
_cell.angle_beta   90.00
_cell.angle_gamma   90.00
#
_symmetry.space_group_name_H-M   'P 1'
#
loop_
_entity.id
_entity.type
_entity.pdbx_description
1 polymer ?
#
loop_
_entity_poly.entity_id
_entity_poly.type
_entity_poly.pdbx_seq_one_letter_code
_entity_poly.pdbx_strand_id
1 'polypeptide(L)'
;MKKSRFTDSQIIAVLKQAQAGAPVPELCREHGISSATFYKWRSKFGGMDVSMVARMKELEEENRRLKKMYAEAQLSTDLLKEALAKKW
;
A
#
# COMPACT_ATOMS: atom_id res chain seq x y z
N MET A 1 -9.64 3.75 4.83
CA MET A 1 -8.97 4.12 6.11
C MET A 1 -8.70 5.61 6.09
N LYS A 2 -8.89 6.32 7.21
CA LYS A 2 -8.43 7.73 7.31
C LYS A 2 -6.91 7.77 7.03
N LYS A 3 -6.45 8.81 6.32
CA LYS A 3 -5.01 9.03 6.11
C LYS A 3 -4.32 9.11 7.47
N SER A 4 -3.27 8.32 7.64
CA SER A 4 -2.42 8.37 8.84
C SER A 4 -1.82 9.76 8.96
N ARG A 5 -1.70 10.26 10.20
CA ARG A 5 -0.95 11.49 10.50
C ARG A 5 0.58 11.29 10.33
N PHE A 6 1.02 10.04 10.32
CA PHE A 6 2.42 9.64 10.16
C PHE A 6 2.68 9.17 8.73
N THR A 7 3.83 9.56 8.18
CA THR A 7 4.34 9.03 6.91
C THR A 7 4.83 7.59 7.08
N ASP A 8 4.86 6.83 5.99
CA ASP A 8 5.37 5.44 6.06
C ASP A 8 6.82 5.39 6.53
N SER A 9 7.66 6.37 6.14
CA SER A 9 9.04 6.48 6.61
C SER A 9 9.13 6.71 8.12
N GLN A 10 8.25 7.55 8.69
CA GLN A 10 8.17 7.75 10.14
C GLN A 10 7.74 6.45 10.84
N ILE A 11 6.73 5.76 10.30
CA ILE A 11 6.26 4.48 10.84
C ILE A 11 7.39 3.44 10.86
N ILE A 12 8.12 3.30 9.75
CA ILE A 12 9.23 2.36 9.62
C ILE A 12 10.36 2.71 10.59
N ALA A 13 10.66 4.00 10.78
CA ALA A 13 11.67 4.44 11.74
C ALA A 13 11.31 4.02 13.17
N VAL A 14 10.05 4.21 13.61
CA VAL A 14 9.59 3.76 14.93
C VAL A 14 9.69 2.24 15.08
N LEU A 15 9.29 1.49 14.04
CA LEU A 15 9.39 0.02 14.06
C LEU A 15 10.86 -0.46 14.13
N LYS A 16 11.78 0.24 13.47
CA LYS A 16 13.22 -0.05 13.54
C LYS A 16 13.80 0.20 14.92
N GLN A 17 13.36 1.26 15.62
CA GLN A 17 13.77 1.49 17.01
C GLN A 17 13.34 0.34 17.92
N ALA A 18 12.11 -0.15 17.76
CA ALA A 18 11.64 -1.33 18.49
C ALA A 18 12.43 -2.60 18.13
N GLN A 19 12.78 -2.79 16.86
CA GLN A 19 13.65 -3.91 16.43
C GLN A 19 15.07 -3.81 17.01
N ALA A 20 15.57 -2.59 17.22
CA ALA A 20 16.85 -2.32 17.88
C ALA A 20 16.80 -2.46 19.41
N GLY A 21 15.63 -2.81 19.98
CA GLY A 21 15.47 -3.10 21.41
C GLY A 21 14.79 -2.01 22.24
N ALA A 22 14.34 -0.90 21.63
CA ALA A 22 13.61 0.12 22.36
C ALA A 22 12.25 -0.42 22.87
N PRO A 23 11.87 -0.17 24.16
CA PRO A 23 10.61 -0.63 24.70
C PRO A 23 9.40 -0.03 23.98
N VAL A 24 8.50 -0.89 23.49
CA VAL A 24 7.27 -0.45 22.79
C VAL A 24 6.42 0.54 23.60
N PRO A 25 6.21 0.39 24.93
CA PRO A 25 5.45 1.37 25.70
C PRO A 25 6.05 2.78 25.69
N GLU A 26 7.39 2.90 25.67
CA GLU A 26 8.08 4.18 25.62
C GLU A 26 7.93 4.84 24.25
N LEU A 27 8.14 4.08 23.17
CA LEU A 27 7.90 4.54 21.80
C LEU A 27 6.45 5.00 21.59
N CYS A 28 5.49 4.29 22.18
CA CYS A 28 4.09 4.66 22.12
C CYS A 28 3.84 6.02 22.80
N ARG A 29 4.45 6.25 23.97
CA ARG A 29 4.36 7.52 24.71
C ARG A 29 5.04 8.66 23.95
N GLU A 30 6.26 8.43 23.45
CA GLU A 30 7.07 9.43 22.73
C GLU A 30 6.38 9.90 21.45
N HIS A 31 5.84 8.97 20.67
CA HIS A 31 5.18 9.30 19.41
C HIS A 31 3.68 9.61 19.56
N GLY A 32 3.13 9.54 20.79
CA GLY A 32 1.72 9.80 21.04
C GLY A 32 0.78 8.84 20.31
N ILE A 33 1.14 7.56 20.27
CA ILE A 33 0.36 6.49 19.63
C ILE A 33 -0.03 5.43 20.66
N SER A 34 -1.14 4.73 20.42
CA SER A 34 -1.51 3.58 21.25
C SER A 34 -0.71 2.34 20.86
N SER A 35 -0.54 1.40 21.81
CA SER A 35 0.08 0.10 21.52
C SER A 35 -0.64 -0.64 20.39
N ALA A 36 -1.98 -0.52 20.30
CA ALA A 36 -2.74 -1.09 19.20
C ALA A 36 -2.35 -0.50 17.84
N THR A 37 -2.07 0.80 17.77
CA THR A 37 -1.59 1.47 16.56
C THR A 37 -0.20 0.94 16.17
N PHE A 38 0.70 0.81 17.15
CA PHE A 38 2.04 0.26 16.92
C PHE A 38 1.98 -1.18 16.34
N TYR A 39 1.17 -2.07 16.92
CA TYR A 39 1.08 -3.45 16.41
C TYR A 39 0.39 -3.52 15.04
N LYS A 40 -0.56 -2.62 14.74
CA LYS A 40 -1.11 -2.49 13.39
C LYS A 40 -0.05 -2.05 12.39
N TRP A 41 0.82 -1.12 12.76
CA TRP A 41 1.97 -0.74 11.94
C TRP A 41 2.94 -1.91 11.78
N ARG A 42 3.25 -2.64 12.85
CA ARG A 42 4.14 -3.81 12.80
C ARG A 42 3.60 -4.92 11.90
N SER A 43 2.29 -5.16 11.89
CA SER A 43 1.67 -6.12 10.98
C SER A 43 1.73 -5.66 9.52
N LYS A 44 1.59 -4.36 9.25
CA LYS A 44 1.60 -3.82 7.88
C LYS A 44 3.00 -3.60 7.33
N PHE A 45 3.95 -3.16 8.17
CA PHE A 45 5.26 -2.66 7.76
C PHE A 45 6.44 -3.39 8.41
N GLY A 46 6.19 -4.32 9.34
CA GLY A 46 7.23 -5.07 10.02
C GLY A 46 8.07 -5.87 9.02
N GLY A 47 9.39 -5.79 9.16
CA GLY A 47 10.33 -6.47 8.26
C GLY A 47 10.52 -5.78 6.90
N MET A 48 9.81 -4.69 6.61
CA MET A 48 10.04 -3.88 5.42
C MET A 48 10.97 -2.70 5.71
N ASP A 49 11.88 -2.43 4.77
CA ASP A 49 12.61 -1.16 4.74
C ASP A 49 11.87 -0.11 3.89
N VAL A 50 12.36 1.14 3.92
CA VAL A 50 11.75 2.27 3.21
C VAL A 50 11.77 2.06 1.69
N SER A 51 12.82 1.45 1.14
CA SER A 51 12.94 1.15 -0.30
C SER A 51 11.95 0.08 -0.74
N MET A 52 11.69 -0.93 0.12
CA MET A 52 10.64 -1.93 -0.13
C MET A 52 9.25 -1.31 -0.17
N VAL A 53 8.96 -0.35 0.72
CA VAL A 53 7.67 0.36 0.71
C VAL A 53 7.53 1.27 -0.51
N ALA A 54 8.60 1.94 -0.93
CA ALA A 54 8.60 2.72 -2.17
C ALA A 54 8.30 1.82 -3.38
N ARG A 55 9.01 0.70 -3.49
CA ARG A 55 8.81 -0.29 -4.56
C ARG A 55 7.41 -0.89 -4.57
N MET A 56 6.86 -1.18 -3.40
CA MET A 56 5.49 -1.67 -3.25
C MET A 56 4.48 -0.68 -3.86
N LYS A 57 4.60 0.61 -3.57
CA LYS A 57 3.69 1.64 -4.11
C LYS A 57 3.80 1.79 -5.62
N GLU A 58 5.00 1.74 -6.16
CA GLU A 58 5.22 1.74 -7.62
C GLU A 58 4.51 0.55 -8.28
N LEU A 59 4.65 -0.64 -7.70
CA LEU A 59 4.00 -1.85 -8.21
C LEU A 59 2.48 -1.78 -8.09
N GLU A 60 1.94 -1.22 -7.00
CA GLU A 60 0.50 -0.99 -6.85
C GLU A 60 -0.05 -0.04 -7.92
N GLU A 61 0.66 1.05 -8.20
CA GLU A 61 0.26 2.03 -9.20
C GLU A 61 0.36 1.46 -10.63
N GLU A 62 1.43 0.74 -10.94
CA GLU A 62 1.57 0.08 -12.24
C GLU A 62 0.48 -0.99 -12.42
N ASN A 63 0.18 -1.77 -11.39
CA ASN A 63 -0.91 -2.75 -11.44
C ASN A 63 -2.27 -2.08 -11.67
N ARG A 64 -2.52 -0.93 -11.05
CA ARG A 64 -3.73 -0.13 -11.26
C ARG A 64 -3.83 0.33 -12.72
N ARG A 65 -2.73 0.83 -13.29
CA ARG A 65 -2.66 1.26 -14.69
C ARG A 65 -2.89 0.10 -15.66
N LEU A 66 -2.23 -1.04 -15.43
CA LEU A 66 -2.37 -2.23 -16.25
C LEU A 66 -3.80 -2.76 -16.24
N LYS A 67 -4.45 -2.82 -15.06
CA LYS A 67 -5.86 -3.23 -14.95
C LYS A 67 -6.79 -2.30 -15.74
N LYS A 68 -6.56 -0.99 -15.69
CA LYS A 68 -7.34 -0.02 -16.46
C LYS A 68 -7.18 -0.25 -17.96
N MET A 69 -5.94 -0.34 -18.44
CA MET A 69 -5.66 -0.59 -19.86
C MET A 69 -6.28 -1.90 -20.35
N TYR A 70 -6.20 -2.96 -19.54
CA TYR A 70 -6.82 -4.24 -19.86
C TYR A 70 -8.34 -4.12 -20.00
N ALA A 71 -9.01 -3.44 -19.06
CA ALA A 71 -10.45 -3.22 -19.13
C ALA A 71 -10.86 -2.42 -20.38
N GLU A 72 -10.11 -1.37 -20.72
CA GLU A 72 -10.37 -0.55 -21.92
C GLU A 72 -10.16 -1.35 -23.23
N ALA A 73 -9.11 -2.16 -23.28
CA ALA A 73 -8.82 -3.03 -24.43
C ALA A 73 -9.90 -4.12 -24.60
N GLN A 74 -10.33 -4.72 -23.49
CA GLN A 74 -11.39 -5.71 -23.49
C GLN A 74 -12.72 -5.12 -23.96
N LEU A 75 -13.10 -3.94 -23.44
CA LEU A 75 -14.30 -3.23 -23.87
C LEU A 75 -14.28 -2.92 -25.37
N SER A 76 -13.14 -2.46 -25.89
CA SER A 76 -12.96 -2.18 -27.31
C SER A 76 -13.13 -3.44 -28.16
N THR A 77 -12.59 -4.56 -27.68
CA THR A 77 -12.72 -5.88 -28.34
C THR A 77 -14.17 -6.34 -28.37
N ASP A 78 -14.91 -6.17 -27.27
CA ASP A 78 -16.30 -6.59 -27.17
C ASP A 78 -17.23 -5.73 -28.05
N LEU A 79 -16.99 -4.41 -28.11
CA LEU A 79 -17.70 -3.51 -29.03
C LEU A 79 -17.48 -3.88 -30.51
N LEU A 80 -16.24 -4.24 -30.89
CA LEU A 80 -15.93 -4.68 -32.24
C LEU A 80 -16.65 -5.98 -32.60
N LYS A 81 -16.69 -6.95 -31.67
CA LYS A 81 -17.42 -8.20 -31.86
C LYS A 81 -18.92 -7.97 -32.02
N GLU A 82 -19.51 -7.10 -31.21
CA GLU A 82 -20.94 -6.75 -31.30
C GLU A 82 -21.26 -6.07 -32.63
N ALA A 83 -20.43 -5.13 -33.08
CA ALA A 83 -20.61 -4.46 -34.37
C ALA A 83 -20.52 -5.42 -35.57
N LEU A 84 -19.64 -6.42 -35.50
CA LEU A 84 -19.52 -7.47 -36.53
C LEU A 84 -20.71 -8.45 -36.49
N ALA A 85 -21.22 -8.77 -35.31
CA ALA A 85 -22.37 -9.66 -35.16
C ALA A 85 -23.68 -9.05 -35.70
N LYS A 86 -23.84 -7.71 -35.62
CA LYS A 86 -25.01 -6.98 -36.13
C LYS A 86 -25.05 -6.78 -37.65
N LYS A 87 -24.02 -7.22 -38.40
CA LYS A 87 -23.91 -7.03 -39.85
C LYS A 87 -24.61 -8.12 -40.69
N TRP A 88 -25.43 -8.98 -40.08
CA TRP A 88 -26.15 -10.06 -40.73
C TRP A 88 -27.61 -10.07 -40.31
#